data_AF-A0A8C1MTT7-F1
#
_entry.id   AF-A0A8C1MTT7-F1
#
_cell.length_a   1.000
_cell.length_b   1.000
_cell.length_c   1.000
_cell.angle_alpha   90.00
_cell.angle_beta   90.00
_cell.angle_gamma   90.00
#
_symmetry.space_group_name_H-M   'P 1'
#
loop_
_entity.id
_entity.type
_entity.pdbx_description
1 polymer ?
#
loop_
_entity_poly.entity_id
_entity_poly.type
_entity_poly.pdbx_seq_one_letter_code
_entity_poly.pdbx_strand_id
1 'polypeptide(L)'
;MEQSFMQSAMAMGAQSKKGFSRSIAVERKNLITVCRFSVKTLLEKYTAEPIDDSSEEFINFAAILEHILSHRFKGSGSWFDGQRSFWDFIRLACSKVPNNCISSIENMENINSSRAKGRAWLRVALMEKRLSEYIATALRDSRTTRRFYDEGAIMLREEATVLTGMLIGLGAIDFSFCLKGEALDGKSEAVIDYTPYLKFTQSYDYLSDDEDGQSVDSSNSDDSVEHPYIPLVTDEESWRNKCRKMEQRFKIINAQKGYLEELVRLRESQLKKVEMENKKLTAGLEELQLQSQKEKRELENIILELQEQLMNLHFHSDQCEKTNKWPGNMLMFHVDVSMKRIGIPFKND
;
A
#
# COMPACT_ATOMS: atom_id res chain seq x y z
N MET A 1 -12.56 -46.29 -11.69
CA MET A 1 -13.06 -44.93 -12.01
C MET A 1 -12.63 -43.88 -10.97
N GLU A 2 -12.38 -44.23 -9.71
CA GLU A 2 -11.97 -43.26 -8.67
C GLU A 2 -10.51 -42.75 -8.78
N GLN A 3 -9.56 -43.56 -9.26
CA GLN A 3 -8.15 -43.14 -9.39
C GLN A 3 -7.92 -42.05 -10.46
N SER A 4 -8.73 -42.04 -11.53
CA SER A 4 -8.65 -41.03 -12.61
C SER A 4 -9.17 -39.66 -12.17
N PHE A 5 -10.21 -39.62 -11.34
CA PHE A 5 -10.73 -38.37 -10.76
C PHE A 5 -9.75 -37.73 -9.77
N MET A 6 -9.05 -38.54 -8.96
CA MET A 6 -8.02 -38.04 -8.04
C MET A 6 -6.80 -37.45 -8.77
N GLN A 7 -6.33 -38.08 -9.85
CA GLN A 7 -5.20 -37.54 -10.66
C GLN A 7 -5.56 -36.23 -11.36
N SER A 8 -6.79 -36.11 -11.88
CA SER A 8 -7.24 -34.89 -12.57
C SER A 8 -7.42 -33.71 -11.60
N ALA A 9 -7.89 -33.97 -10.38
CA ALA A 9 -7.98 -32.96 -9.32
C ALA A 9 -6.58 -32.49 -8.84
N MET A 10 -5.61 -33.40 -8.71
CA MET A 10 -4.23 -33.05 -8.37
C MET A 10 -3.52 -32.24 -9.48
N ALA A 11 -3.81 -32.52 -10.76
CA ALA A 11 -3.24 -31.80 -11.89
C ALA A 11 -3.76 -30.35 -12.00
N MET A 12 -5.08 -30.13 -11.80
CA MET A 12 -5.65 -28.77 -11.78
C MET A 12 -5.19 -27.96 -10.55
N GLY A 13 -5.08 -28.60 -9.38
CA GLY A 13 -4.51 -27.99 -8.18
C GLY A 13 -3.04 -27.60 -8.35
N ALA A 14 -2.25 -28.39 -9.09
CA ALA A 14 -0.84 -28.10 -9.38
C ALA A 14 -0.67 -26.95 -10.41
N GLN A 15 -1.55 -26.84 -11.41
CA GLN A 15 -1.53 -25.74 -12.37
C GLN A 15 -1.94 -24.40 -11.75
N SER A 16 -2.96 -24.39 -10.89
CA SER A 16 -3.38 -23.21 -10.14
C SER A 16 -2.32 -22.75 -9.13
N LYS A 17 -1.70 -23.70 -8.39
CA LYS A 17 -0.55 -23.40 -7.50
C LYS A 17 0.68 -22.89 -8.26
N LYS A 18 0.96 -23.39 -9.46
CA LYS A 18 2.05 -22.88 -10.32
C LYS A 18 1.77 -21.46 -10.81
N GLY A 19 0.54 -21.15 -11.20
CA GLY A 19 0.12 -19.79 -11.58
C GLY A 19 0.24 -18.80 -10.41
N PHE A 20 -0.27 -19.18 -9.24
CA PHE A 20 -0.17 -18.40 -8.02
C PHE A 20 1.29 -18.16 -7.59
N SER A 21 2.13 -19.19 -7.63
CA SER A 21 3.56 -19.09 -7.30
C SER A 21 4.33 -18.19 -8.27
N ARG A 22 4.02 -18.25 -9.58
CA ARG A 22 4.58 -17.33 -10.58
C ARG A 22 4.16 -15.89 -10.32
N SER A 23 2.89 -15.67 -9.99
CA SER A 23 2.37 -14.33 -9.66
C SER A 23 3.15 -13.71 -8.49
N ILE A 24 3.37 -14.47 -7.41
CA ILE A 24 4.13 -13.99 -6.25
C ILE A 24 5.60 -13.70 -6.64
N ALA A 25 6.22 -14.57 -7.44
CA ALA A 25 7.60 -14.33 -7.87
C ALA A 25 7.75 -13.06 -8.73
N VAL A 26 6.76 -12.79 -9.60
CA VAL A 26 6.71 -11.54 -10.39
C VAL A 26 6.51 -10.34 -9.48
N GLU A 27 5.58 -10.40 -8.53
CA GLU A 27 5.33 -9.33 -7.56
C GLU A 27 6.59 -8.99 -6.76
N ARG A 28 7.31 -9.99 -6.23
CA ARG A 28 8.59 -9.78 -5.53
C ARG A 28 9.61 -9.08 -6.42
N LYS A 29 9.80 -9.58 -7.65
CA LYS A 29 10.74 -8.98 -8.61
C LYS A 29 10.37 -7.54 -8.94
N ASN A 30 9.09 -7.24 -9.10
CA ASN A 30 8.60 -5.90 -9.39
C ASN A 30 8.87 -4.95 -8.23
N LEU A 31 8.50 -5.33 -7.00
CA LEU A 31 8.72 -4.51 -5.80
C LEU A 31 10.21 -4.21 -5.58
N ILE A 32 11.08 -5.21 -5.74
CA ILE A 32 12.54 -5.02 -5.59
C ILE A 32 13.11 -4.15 -6.71
N THR A 33 12.61 -4.30 -7.94
CA THR A 33 13.05 -3.48 -9.07
C THR A 33 12.64 -2.03 -8.90
N VAL A 34 11.41 -1.79 -8.46
CA VAL A 34 10.89 -0.44 -8.20
C VAL A 34 11.59 0.19 -6.99
N CYS A 35 11.88 -0.58 -5.94
CA CYS A 35 12.71 -0.13 -4.82
C CYS A 35 14.11 0.30 -5.27
N ARG A 36 14.74 -0.47 -6.16
CA ARG A 36 16.05 -0.10 -6.75
C ARG A 36 15.99 1.25 -7.46
N PHE A 37 14.98 1.45 -8.30
CA PHE A 37 14.82 2.72 -9.00
C PHE A 37 14.51 3.86 -8.04
N SER A 38 13.66 3.64 -7.04
CA SER A 38 13.33 4.64 -6.02
C SER A 38 14.55 5.08 -5.20
N VAL A 39 15.39 4.14 -4.75
CA VAL A 39 16.67 4.47 -4.08
C VAL A 39 17.58 5.28 -5.00
N LYS A 40 17.68 4.90 -6.28
CA LYS A 40 18.46 5.65 -7.27
C LYS A 40 17.92 7.07 -7.44
N THR A 41 16.61 7.24 -7.56
CA THR A 41 15.97 8.55 -7.69
C THR A 41 16.20 9.42 -6.44
N LEU A 42 16.16 8.84 -5.24
CA LEU A 42 16.49 9.56 -4.01
C LEU A 42 17.96 10.04 -3.98
N LEU A 43 18.89 9.19 -4.42
CA LEU A 43 20.31 9.55 -4.52
C LEU A 43 20.55 10.64 -5.56
N GLU A 44 19.83 10.62 -6.68
CA GLU A 44 19.90 11.66 -7.72
C GLU A 44 19.24 12.97 -7.27
N LYS A 45 18.19 12.90 -6.45
CA LYS A 45 17.48 14.06 -5.89
C LYS A 45 18.31 14.77 -4.82
N TYR A 46 19.03 14.01 -4.00
CA TYR A 46 19.89 14.57 -2.97
C TYR A 46 21.04 15.36 -3.60
N THR A 47 21.10 16.64 -3.28
CA THR A 47 22.12 17.56 -3.81
C THR A 47 22.83 18.25 -2.65
N ALA A 48 22.21 19.30 -2.10
CA ALA A 48 22.73 20.05 -0.96
C ALA A 48 21.75 20.14 0.21
N GLU A 49 20.44 20.16 -0.08
CA GLU A 49 19.40 20.24 0.94
C GLU A 49 18.96 18.84 1.42
N PRO A 50 18.68 18.66 2.71
CA PRO A 50 18.10 17.42 3.22
C PRO A 50 16.76 17.10 2.56
N ILE A 51 16.49 15.81 2.35
CA ILE A 51 15.18 15.35 1.86
C ILE A 51 14.18 15.35 3.03
N ASP A 52 13.03 16.00 2.84
CA ASP A 52 11.97 16.11 3.85
C ASP A 52 10.71 15.27 3.51
N ASP A 53 9.69 15.36 4.37
CA ASP A 53 8.43 14.60 4.24
C ASP A 53 7.55 15.03 3.05
N SER A 54 7.85 16.16 2.40
CA SER A 54 7.09 16.66 1.26
C SER A 54 7.61 16.13 -0.09
N SER A 55 8.80 15.54 -0.12
CA SER A 55 9.40 14.98 -1.33
C SER A 55 8.57 13.79 -1.86
N GLU A 56 8.08 13.91 -3.08
CA GLU A 56 7.37 12.84 -3.79
C GLU A 56 8.25 11.59 -3.94
N GLU A 57 9.55 11.78 -4.15
CA GLU A 57 10.53 10.69 -4.22
C GLU A 57 10.60 9.91 -2.91
N PHE A 58 10.60 10.61 -1.76
CA PHE A 58 10.58 9.98 -0.45
C PHE A 58 9.23 9.33 -0.14
N ILE A 59 8.12 10.02 -0.41
CA ILE A 59 6.77 9.48 -0.19
C ILE A 59 6.61 8.14 -0.92
N ASN A 60 7.04 8.09 -2.19
CA ASN A 60 6.98 6.86 -2.97
C ASN A 60 7.94 5.79 -2.45
N PHE A 61 9.17 6.15 -2.08
CA PHE A 61 10.13 5.23 -1.46
C PHE A 61 9.56 4.58 -0.18
N ALA A 62 9.01 5.41 0.71
CA ALA A 62 8.42 4.96 1.97
C ALA A 62 7.26 3.99 1.71
N ALA A 63 6.41 4.28 0.72
CA ALA A 63 5.35 3.38 0.31
C ALA A 63 5.89 2.05 -0.21
N ILE A 64 6.89 2.07 -1.11
CA ILE A 64 7.51 0.86 -1.66
C ILE A 64 8.10 -0.01 -0.54
N LEU A 65 8.79 0.61 0.42
CA LEU A 65 9.39 -0.12 1.52
C LEU A 65 8.34 -0.69 2.49
N GLU A 66 7.28 0.06 2.79
CA GLU A 66 6.14 -0.43 3.57
C GLU A 66 5.51 -1.67 2.91
N HIS A 67 5.32 -1.65 1.59
CA HIS A 67 4.84 -2.80 0.81
C HIS A 67 5.79 -3.99 0.88
N ILE A 68 7.10 -3.76 0.75
CA ILE A 68 8.11 -4.83 0.86
C ILE A 68 8.10 -5.47 2.24
N LEU A 69 8.06 -4.65 3.30
CA LEU A 69 8.04 -5.11 4.69
C LEU A 69 6.68 -5.73 5.06
N SER A 70 5.61 -5.44 4.33
CA SER A 70 4.28 -6.01 4.55
C SER A 70 3.98 -7.19 3.60
N HIS A 71 4.84 -7.45 2.62
CA HIS A 71 4.61 -8.47 1.61
C HIS A 71 4.51 -9.85 2.26
N ARG A 72 3.31 -10.45 2.19
CA ARG A 72 2.96 -11.74 2.80
C ARG A 72 3.15 -11.78 4.33
N PHE A 73 2.82 -10.67 4.99
CA PHE A 73 2.77 -10.59 6.45
C PHE A 73 1.59 -11.40 7.02
N LYS A 74 1.85 -12.17 8.08
CA LYS A 74 0.84 -13.00 8.76
C LYS A 74 -0.08 -12.15 9.61
N GLY A 75 -1.38 -12.38 9.50
CA GLY A 75 -2.38 -11.76 10.37
C GLY A 75 -2.85 -10.36 9.96
N SER A 76 -2.52 -9.90 8.74
CA SER A 76 -2.93 -8.59 8.20
C SER A 76 -4.45 -8.43 7.92
N GLY A 77 -5.33 -9.20 8.56
CA GLY A 77 -6.76 -9.22 8.22
C GLY A 77 -7.72 -9.80 9.27
N SER A 78 -7.27 -10.02 10.52
CA SER A 78 -8.18 -10.46 11.58
C SER A 78 -8.80 -9.25 12.28
N TRP A 79 -10.13 -9.14 12.26
CA TRP A 79 -10.89 -8.08 12.94
C TRP A 79 -10.64 -8.07 14.47
N PHE A 80 -10.22 -9.20 15.07
CA PHE A 80 -10.10 -9.33 16.52
C PHE A 80 -8.66 -9.40 17.07
N ASP A 81 -7.64 -9.61 16.24
CA ASP A 81 -6.23 -9.53 16.66
C ASP A 81 -5.68 -8.21 16.12
N GLY A 82 -5.60 -7.20 17.00
CA GLY A 82 -5.27 -5.81 16.64
C GLY A 82 -4.25 -5.74 15.50
N GLN A 83 -4.63 -5.10 14.39
CA GLN A 83 -3.98 -5.17 13.08
C GLN A 83 -2.44 -5.17 13.19
N ARG A 84 -1.86 -6.38 13.24
CA ARG A 84 -0.40 -6.55 13.31
C ARG A 84 0.19 -5.99 12.04
N SER A 85 1.21 -5.16 12.18
CA SER A 85 1.90 -4.56 11.04
C SER A 85 3.37 -4.93 11.06
N PHE A 86 4.10 -4.57 10.01
CA PHE A 86 5.55 -4.77 9.95
C PHE A 86 6.28 -4.14 11.15
N TRP A 87 5.69 -3.13 11.81
CA TRP A 87 6.23 -2.56 13.04
C TRP A 87 6.38 -3.60 14.15
N ASP A 88 5.41 -4.49 14.34
CA ASP A 88 5.45 -5.52 15.38
C ASP A 88 6.62 -6.49 15.17
N PHE A 89 6.94 -6.76 13.90
CA PHE A 89 8.12 -7.52 13.52
C PHE A 89 9.42 -6.76 13.84
N ILE A 90 9.53 -5.50 13.38
CA ILE A 90 10.72 -4.67 13.61
C ILE A 90 11.00 -4.50 15.10
N ARG A 91 9.97 -4.15 15.88
CA ARG A 91 10.04 -3.97 17.33
C ARG A 91 10.64 -5.19 18.03
N LEU A 92 10.25 -6.39 17.62
CA LEU A 92 10.77 -7.63 18.21
C LEU A 92 12.18 -7.97 17.69
N ALA A 93 12.35 -8.00 16.37
CA ALA A 93 13.58 -8.46 15.72
C ALA A 93 14.77 -7.50 15.92
N CYS A 94 14.48 -6.20 16.09
CA CYS A 94 15.49 -5.16 16.25
C CYS A 94 15.70 -4.71 17.71
N SER A 95 15.01 -5.33 18.69
CA SER A 95 15.11 -4.97 20.11
C SER A 95 16.54 -4.97 20.67
N LYS A 96 17.44 -5.75 20.06
CA LYS A 96 18.86 -5.88 20.44
C LYS A 96 19.80 -4.95 19.69
N VAL A 97 19.32 -4.14 18.76
CA VAL A 97 20.14 -3.13 18.08
C VAL A 97 20.59 -2.10 19.12
N PRO A 98 21.89 -1.80 19.28
CA PRO A 98 22.36 -0.86 20.29
C PRO A 98 21.85 0.54 19.99
N ASN A 99 21.49 1.31 21.03
CA ASN A 99 20.96 2.67 20.91
C ASN A 99 19.83 2.79 19.88
N ASN A 100 18.88 1.84 19.91
CA ASN A 100 17.76 1.87 18.97
C ASN A 100 16.69 2.87 19.39
N CYS A 101 15.86 3.29 18.43
CA CYS A 101 14.77 4.23 18.65
C CYS A 101 13.42 3.57 19.01
N ILE A 102 13.39 2.25 19.26
CA ILE A 102 12.15 1.48 19.40
C ILE A 102 11.32 1.96 20.60
N SER A 103 11.95 2.05 21.78
CA SER A 103 11.26 2.50 22.99
C SER A 103 10.77 3.94 22.88
N SER A 104 11.54 4.82 22.22
CA SER A 104 11.13 6.20 21.95
C SER A 104 9.85 6.26 21.11
N ILE A 105 9.76 5.43 20.06
CA ILE A 105 8.59 5.34 19.19
C ILE A 105 7.40 4.68 19.90
N GLU A 106 7.64 3.67 20.74
CA GLU A 106 6.58 3.03 21.53
C GLU A 106 5.86 4.01 22.44
N ASN A 107 6.59 4.99 22.99
CA ASN A 107 6.12 5.98 23.96
C ASN A 107 5.57 7.29 23.33
N MET A 108 5.45 7.38 22.01
CA MET A 108 4.91 8.58 21.37
C MET A 108 3.39 8.70 21.58
N GLU A 109 2.94 9.72 22.31
CA GLU A 109 1.53 9.92 22.69
C GLU A 109 0.60 10.17 21.48
N ASN A 110 1.12 10.79 20.42
CA ASN A 110 0.34 11.15 19.23
C ASN A 110 0.29 10.02 18.17
N ILE A 111 0.92 8.87 18.43
CA ILE A 111 1.08 7.77 17.46
C ILE A 111 0.64 6.45 18.10
N ASN A 112 -0.64 6.12 17.93
CA ASN A 112 -1.24 5.01 18.67
C ASN A 112 -1.34 3.69 17.87
N SER A 113 -1.35 3.74 16.53
CA SER A 113 -1.49 2.52 15.71
C SER A 113 -0.13 1.87 15.40
N SER A 114 -0.11 0.53 15.24
CA SER A 114 1.09 -0.23 14.87
C SER A 114 1.69 0.28 13.54
N ARG A 115 0.84 0.53 12.53
CA ARG A 115 1.27 1.07 11.23
C ARG A 115 1.88 2.47 11.35
N ALA A 116 1.26 3.35 12.13
CA ALA A 116 1.78 4.70 12.37
C ALA A 116 3.16 4.67 13.06
N LYS A 117 3.35 3.76 14.01
CA LYS A 117 4.66 3.52 14.65
C LYS A 117 5.69 3.00 13.66
N GLY A 118 5.30 2.10 12.76
CA GLY A 118 6.16 1.63 11.66
C GLY A 118 6.62 2.76 10.72
N ARG A 119 5.71 3.68 10.38
CA ARG A 119 6.01 4.87 9.56
C ARG A 119 6.91 5.87 10.28
N ALA A 120 6.73 6.05 11.58
CA ALA A 120 7.61 6.87 12.41
C ALA A 120 9.01 6.26 12.50
N TRP A 121 9.08 4.94 12.74
CA TRP A 121 10.33 4.20 12.76
C TRP A 121 11.12 4.33 11.47
N LEU A 122 10.46 4.20 10.32
CA LEU A 122 11.13 4.33 9.03
C LEU A 122 11.84 5.69 8.91
N ARG A 123 11.14 6.77 9.28
CA ARG A 123 11.69 8.13 9.26
C ARG A 123 12.86 8.30 10.21
N VAL A 124 12.71 7.86 11.46
CA VAL A 124 13.78 7.96 12.46
C VAL A 124 15.01 7.14 12.04
N ALA A 125 14.82 5.91 11.56
CA ALA A 125 15.91 5.05 11.10
C ALA A 125 16.65 5.62 9.88
N LEU A 126 15.95 6.35 9.00
CA LEU A 126 16.57 7.08 7.88
C LEU A 126 17.36 8.30 8.35
N MET A 127 16.79 9.12 9.24
CA MET A 127 17.49 10.28 9.82
C MET A 127 18.73 9.87 10.61
N GLU A 128 18.68 8.74 11.31
CA GLU A 128 19.84 8.15 12.00
C GLU A 128 20.84 7.49 11.04
N LYS A 129 20.51 7.34 9.74
CA LYS A 129 21.30 6.64 8.73
C LYS A 129 21.54 5.16 9.02
N ARG A 130 20.59 4.52 9.72
CA ARG A 130 20.70 3.15 10.26
C ARG A 130 19.67 2.16 9.72
N LEU A 131 18.82 2.57 8.77
CA LEU A 131 17.78 1.70 8.22
C LEU A 131 18.32 0.35 7.72
N SER A 132 19.45 0.33 7.00
CA SER A 132 20.08 -0.91 6.53
C SER A 132 20.56 -1.81 7.67
N GLU A 133 21.11 -1.24 8.75
CA GLU A 133 21.53 -1.97 9.96
C GLU A 133 20.36 -2.66 10.64
N TYR A 134 19.24 -1.96 10.79
CA TYR A 134 18.02 -2.53 11.36
C TYR A 134 17.51 -3.70 10.53
N ILE A 135 17.36 -3.53 9.21
CA ILE A 135 16.88 -4.60 8.32
C ILE A 135 17.85 -5.79 8.33
N ALA A 136 19.16 -5.54 8.26
CA ALA A 136 20.17 -6.60 8.33
C ALA A 136 20.10 -7.37 9.65
N THR A 137 19.88 -6.68 10.78
CA THR A 137 19.73 -7.32 12.10
C THR A 137 18.46 -8.15 12.17
N ALA A 138 17.34 -7.62 11.68
CA ALA A 138 16.07 -8.34 11.65
C ALA A 138 16.16 -9.64 10.83
N LEU A 139 16.86 -9.61 9.70
CA LEU A 139 17.05 -10.78 8.84
C LEU A 139 17.94 -11.87 9.47
N ARG A 140 18.83 -11.53 10.40
CA ARG A 140 19.63 -12.52 11.14
C ARG A 140 18.78 -13.34 12.11
N ASP A 141 17.71 -12.76 12.67
CA ASP A 141 16.75 -13.49 13.51
C ASP A 141 15.71 -14.25 12.65
N SER A 142 16.19 -15.29 11.95
CA SER A 142 15.34 -16.11 11.07
C SER A 142 14.14 -16.72 11.80
N ARG A 143 14.26 -17.02 13.09
CA ARG A 143 13.16 -17.56 13.90
C ARG A 143 12.05 -16.53 14.03
N THR A 144 12.37 -15.28 14.37
CA THR A 144 11.38 -14.21 14.45
C THR A 144 10.80 -13.88 13.08
N THR A 145 11.61 -13.75 12.04
CA THR A 145 11.12 -13.46 10.68
C THR A 145 10.11 -14.51 10.19
N ARG A 146 10.39 -15.82 10.40
CA ARG A 146 9.45 -16.89 10.03
C ARG A 146 8.14 -16.88 10.82
N ARG A 147 8.10 -16.28 12.01
CA ARG A 147 6.86 -16.13 12.81
C ARG A 147 5.93 -15.08 12.19
N PHE A 148 6.48 -14.05 11.55
CA PHE A 148 5.71 -12.93 11.01
C PHE A 148 5.40 -13.03 9.51
N TYR A 149 6.15 -13.81 8.74
CA TYR A 149 5.96 -13.90 7.29
C TYR A 149 5.53 -15.30 6.83
N ASP A 150 4.65 -15.34 5.83
CA ASP A 150 4.29 -16.56 5.11
C ASP A 150 5.36 -16.97 4.11
N GLU A 151 5.34 -18.25 3.72
CA GLU A 151 6.25 -18.76 2.70
C GLU A 151 6.16 -17.95 1.39
N GLY A 152 7.32 -17.66 0.81
CA GLY A 152 7.40 -16.86 -0.42
C GLY A 152 7.38 -15.36 -0.19
N ALA A 153 7.34 -14.89 1.06
CA ALA A 153 7.57 -13.48 1.40
C ALA A 153 8.96 -13.00 0.99
N ILE A 154 9.09 -11.71 0.63
CA ILE A 154 10.38 -11.09 0.29
C ILE A 154 11.39 -11.28 1.42
N MET A 155 10.96 -11.02 2.67
CA MET A 155 11.80 -11.10 3.87
C MET A 155 12.32 -12.51 4.19
N LEU A 156 11.85 -13.56 3.49
CA LEU A 156 12.29 -14.95 3.64
C LEU A 156 13.09 -15.47 2.44
N ARG A 157 13.44 -14.60 1.49
CA ARG A 157 14.11 -14.98 0.23
C ARG A 157 15.35 -14.11 -0.04
N GLU A 158 16.07 -14.42 -1.13
CA GLU A 158 17.31 -13.74 -1.51
C GLU A 158 17.12 -12.24 -1.78
N GLU A 159 15.91 -11.86 -2.23
CA GLU A 159 15.49 -10.49 -2.44
C GLU A 159 15.70 -9.60 -1.20
N ALA A 160 15.59 -10.13 0.02
CA ALA A 160 15.85 -9.38 1.24
C ALA A 160 17.33 -8.96 1.41
N THR A 161 18.25 -9.78 0.90
CA THR A 161 19.69 -9.45 0.90
C THR A 161 19.96 -8.32 -0.11
N VAL A 162 19.34 -8.41 -1.30
CA VAL A 162 19.41 -7.34 -2.31
C VAL A 162 18.83 -6.04 -1.75
N LEU A 163 17.67 -6.10 -1.09
CA LEU A 163 17.06 -4.96 -0.40
C LEU A 163 18.05 -4.30 0.57
N THR A 164 18.66 -5.08 1.45
CA THR A 164 19.62 -4.57 2.44
C THR A 164 20.78 -3.85 1.75
N GLY A 165 21.33 -4.41 0.67
CA GLY A 165 22.37 -3.78 -0.12
C GLY A 165 21.96 -2.44 -0.73
N MET A 166 20.72 -2.33 -1.23
CA MET A 166 20.18 -1.06 -1.74
C MET A 166 20.03 -0.01 -0.64
N LEU A 167 19.57 -0.42 0.55
CA LEU A 167 19.36 0.48 1.69
C LEU A 167 20.66 1.07 2.26
N ILE A 168 21.82 0.44 2.04
CA ILE A 168 23.11 0.99 2.46
C ILE A 168 23.40 2.33 1.77
N GLY A 169 23.04 2.47 0.49
CA GLY A 169 23.26 3.70 -0.27
C GLY A 169 22.55 4.92 0.33
N LEU A 170 21.42 4.71 1.00
CA LEU A 170 20.66 5.79 1.63
C LEU A 170 21.39 6.46 2.81
N GLY A 171 22.43 5.82 3.37
CA GLY A 171 23.26 6.45 4.39
C GLY A 171 24.05 7.68 3.90
N ALA A 172 24.17 7.86 2.58
CA ALA A 172 24.77 9.05 2.00
C ALA A 172 23.84 10.27 1.98
N ILE A 173 22.53 10.08 2.19
CA ILE A 173 21.51 11.13 2.11
C ILE A 173 21.26 11.69 3.51
N ASP A 174 21.12 13.00 3.60
CA ASP A 174 20.59 13.65 4.80
C ASP A 174 19.08 13.77 4.70
N PHE A 175 18.38 13.31 5.73
CA PHE A 175 16.92 13.39 5.83
C PHE A 175 16.51 14.32 6.97
N SER A 176 15.43 15.09 6.77
CA SER A 176 14.88 15.99 7.77
C SER A 176 13.36 15.85 7.84
N PHE A 177 12.88 14.96 8.71
CA PHE A 177 11.45 14.63 8.81
C PHE A 177 10.76 15.28 10.03
N CYS A 178 9.50 15.65 9.84
CA CYS A 178 8.60 16.07 10.89
C CYS A 178 7.79 14.86 11.36
N LEU A 179 8.01 14.41 12.60
CA LEU A 179 7.24 13.31 13.18
C LEU A 179 5.84 13.74 13.68
N LYS A 180 5.16 14.61 12.94
CA LYS A 180 3.83 15.16 13.26
C LYS A 180 2.98 15.22 11.99
N GLY A 181 1.67 15.08 12.14
CA GLY A 181 0.70 15.26 11.05
C GLY A 181 0.23 13.95 10.40
N GLU A 182 -0.54 14.11 9.31
CA GLU A 182 -1.26 13.02 8.63
C GLU A 182 -0.35 12.01 7.93
N ALA A 183 0.90 12.37 7.61
CA ALA A 183 1.89 11.48 6.98
C ALA A 183 2.25 10.25 7.84
N LEU A 184 1.94 10.32 9.14
CA LEU A 184 2.09 9.22 10.10
C LEU A 184 0.77 8.53 10.41
N ASP A 185 -0.35 8.92 9.81
CA ASP A 185 -1.60 8.23 10.04
C ASP A 185 -1.43 6.75 9.66
N GLY A 186 -1.99 5.86 10.47
CA GLY A 186 -2.02 4.43 10.15
C GLY A 186 -3.31 4.03 9.46
N LYS A 187 -4.13 5.01 9.03
CA LYS A 187 -5.47 4.79 8.49
C LYS A 187 -5.42 4.52 6.99
N SER A 188 -4.55 5.23 6.30
CA SER A 188 -4.40 5.14 4.84
C SER A 188 -3.38 4.06 4.47
N GLU A 189 -3.71 3.21 3.49
CA GLU A 189 -2.74 2.27 2.92
C GLU A 189 -1.67 3.01 2.13
N ALA A 190 -0.43 2.52 2.17
CA ALA A 190 0.63 3.05 1.33
C ALA A 190 0.29 2.81 -0.15
N VAL A 191 0.39 3.84 -0.98
CA VAL A 191 0.17 3.73 -2.43
C VAL A 191 1.49 3.97 -3.15
N ILE A 192 1.87 3.04 -4.02
CA ILE A 192 3.07 3.16 -4.85
C ILE A 192 2.69 3.84 -6.16
N ASP A 193 3.36 4.94 -6.48
CA ASP A 193 3.31 5.51 -7.82
C ASP A 193 4.35 4.84 -8.72
N TYR A 194 3.87 4.00 -9.64
CA TYR A 194 4.73 3.32 -10.62
C TYR A 194 5.10 4.22 -11.81
N THR A 195 4.42 5.35 -12.00
CA THR A 195 4.57 6.21 -13.20
C THR A 195 6.03 6.56 -13.52
N PRO A 196 6.89 6.96 -12.56
CA PRO A 196 8.27 7.33 -12.86
C PRO A 196 9.13 6.17 -13.38
N TYR A 197 8.70 4.93 -13.14
CA TYR A 197 9.46 3.71 -13.44
C TYR A 197 8.96 2.97 -14.69
N LEU A 198 7.82 3.38 -15.22
CA LEU A 198 7.22 2.81 -16.43
C LEU A 198 7.95 3.30 -17.67
N LYS A 199 9.13 2.74 -17.94
CA LYS A 199 9.92 3.03 -19.14
C LYS A 199 9.67 1.98 -20.22
N PHE A 200 9.49 2.46 -21.45
CA PHE A 200 9.57 1.59 -22.62
C PHE A 200 10.93 0.90 -22.63
N THR A 201 10.92 -0.42 -22.53
CA THR A 201 12.13 -1.24 -22.55
C THR A 201 12.17 -1.95 -23.89
N GLN A 202 13.18 -1.64 -24.71
CA GLN A 202 13.38 -2.30 -25.99
C GLN A 202 13.84 -3.74 -25.75
N SER A 203 12.97 -4.73 -26.00
CA SER A 203 13.39 -6.14 -25.99
C SER A 203 14.22 -6.42 -27.26
N TYR A 204 15.46 -6.89 -27.09
CA TYR A 204 16.38 -7.21 -28.19
C TYR A 204 15.90 -8.38 -29.08
N ASP A 205 14.85 -9.11 -28.69
CA ASP A 205 14.28 -10.25 -29.43
C ASP A 205 13.70 -9.91 -30.82
N TYR A 206 13.53 -8.62 -31.14
CA TYR A 206 13.08 -8.17 -32.47
C TYR A 206 14.20 -8.00 -33.51
N LEU A 207 15.46 -8.30 -33.16
CA LEU A 207 16.62 -8.06 -34.02
C LEU A 207 17.18 -9.31 -34.71
N SER A 208 16.58 -10.49 -34.49
CA SER A 208 17.07 -11.77 -35.00
C SER A 208 16.14 -12.37 -36.04
N ASP A 209 15.72 -11.58 -37.04
CA ASP A 209 15.09 -12.12 -38.25
C ASP A 209 16.12 -12.02 -39.38
N ASP A 210 16.57 -13.19 -39.80
CA ASP A 210 17.63 -13.47 -40.76
C ASP A 210 17.33 -12.90 -42.16
N GLU A 211 18.29 -12.17 -42.73
CA GLU A 211 18.67 -12.27 -44.16
C GLU A 211 20.16 -11.95 -44.30
N ASP A 212 21.00 -12.85 -43.77
CA ASP A 212 22.36 -13.03 -44.28
C ASP A 212 22.29 -13.86 -45.57
N GLY A 213 22.63 -13.24 -46.70
CA GLY A 213 22.60 -13.91 -47.99
C GLY A 213 23.34 -13.16 -49.10
N GLN A 214 24.66 -13.05 -49.00
CA GLN A 214 25.63 -13.05 -50.12
C GLN A 214 27.05 -12.85 -49.55
N SER A 215 27.74 -13.94 -49.22
CA SER A 215 28.65 -14.70 -50.07
C SER A 215 30.02 -14.03 -50.29
N VAL A 216 30.94 -14.47 -49.44
CA VAL A 216 32.36 -14.76 -49.72
C VAL A 216 32.81 -14.66 -51.19
N ASP A 217 33.81 -13.82 -51.44
CA ASP A 217 35.08 -14.29 -52.01
C ASP A 217 36.20 -13.35 -51.56
N SER A 218 37.11 -13.89 -50.75
CA SER A 218 38.36 -13.24 -50.38
C SER A 218 39.46 -14.00 -51.11
N SER A 219 39.93 -13.44 -52.22
CA SER A 219 41.12 -13.95 -52.90
C SER A 219 42.25 -12.95 -52.74
N ASN A 220 43.22 -13.34 -51.92
CA ASN A 220 44.50 -12.66 -51.70
C ASN A 220 45.36 -12.82 -52.96
N SER A 221 45.71 -11.72 -53.62
CA SER A 221 46.88 -11.66 -54.50
C SER A 221 47.64 -10.36 -54.26
N ASP A 222 48.87 -10.53 -53.77
CA ASP A 222 49.92 -9.53 -53.60
C ASP A 222 50.52 -9.19 -54.97
N ASP A 223 50.32 -7.95 -55.47
CA ASP A 223 51.31 -7.24 -56.30
C ASP A 223 50.99 -5.74 -56.40
N SER A 224 52.06 -4.99 -56.60
CA SER A 224 52.34 -3.57 -56.51
C SER A 224 51.41 -2.58 -57.25
N VAL A 225 51.62 -1.30 -56.90
CA VAL A 225 51.33 -0.04 -57.60
C VAL A 225 50.23 0.81 -56.97
N GLU A 226 50.66 1.99 -56.48
CA GLU A 226 49.82 3.13 -56.12
C GLU A 226 48.84 3.47 -57.25
N HIS A 227 47.56 3.16 -57.02
CA HIS A 227 46.46 3.89 -57.63
C HIS A 227 45.53 4.39 -56.52
N PRO A 228 45.18 5.68 -56.49
CA PRO A 228 44.16 6.21 -55.60
C PRO A 228 42.77 5.81 -56.12
N TYR A 229 42.47 4.51 -56.11
CA TYR A 229 41.09 4.04 -56.17
C TYR A 229 40.58 3.99 -54.74
N ILE A 230 39.96 5.09 -54.32
CA ILE A 230 38.96 5.07 -53.26
C ILE A 230 37.99 3.94 -53.63
N PRO A 231 37.81 2.87 -52.81
CA PRO A 231 36.67 2.01 -52.96
C PRO A 231 35.45 2.92 -52.86
N LEU A 232 34.81 3.16 -54.00
CA LEU A 232 33.53 3.82 -54.06
C LEU A 232 32.58 2.84 -53.38
N VAL A 233 32.48 2.90 -52.05
CA VAL A 233 31.26 2.48 -51.36
C VAL A 233 30.20 3.30 -52.08
N THR A 234 29.49 2.65 -53.00
CA THR A 234 28.59 3.37 -53.89
C THR A 234 27.64 4.16 -53.00
N ASP A 235 27.30 5.38 -53.40
CA ASP A 235 26.35 6.21 -52.65
C ASP A 235 25.08 5.39 -52.30
N GLU A 236 24.74 4.44 -53.17
CA GLU A 236 23.72 3.41 -52.99
C GLU A 236 23.85 2.54 -51.72
N GLU A 237 25.05 2.05 -51.37
CA GLU A 237 25.25 1.22 -50.15
C GLU A 237 25.21 2.07 -48.87
N SER A 238 25.69 3.32 -48.96
CA SER A 238 25.53 4.33 -47.91
C SER A 238 24.06 4.68 -47.68
N TRP A 239 23.29 4.84 -48.77
CA TRP A 239 21.84 5.06 -48.71
C TRP A 239 21.09 3.83 -48.18
N ARG A 240 21.44 2.60 -48.60
CA ARG A 240 20.86 1.36 -48.04
C ARG A 240 21.08 1.27 -46.53
N ASN A 241 22.29 1.56 -46.06
CA ASN A 241 22.59 1.56 -44.63
C ASN A 241 21.86 2.67 -43.85
N LYS A 242 21.72 3.87 -44.44
CA LYS A 242 20.91 4.95 -43.87
C LYS A 242 19.42 4.57 -43.82
N CYS A 243 18.88 3.96 -44.86
CA CYS A 243 17.51 3.47 -44.92
C CYS A 243 17.26 2.38 -43.87
N ARG A 244 18.15 1.38 -43.73
CA ARG A 244 18.05 0.35 -42.68
C ARG A 244 18.07 0.96 -41.27
N LYS A 245 18.97 1.92 -41.01
CA LYS A 245 19.02 2.63 -39.72
C LYS A 245 17.74 3.45 -39.47
N MET A 246 17.20 4.10 -40.48
CA MET A 246 15.94 4.84 -40.38
C MET A 246 14.76 3.90 -40.11
N GLU A 247 14.70 2.76 -40.81
CA GLU A 247 13.67 1.75 -40.62
C GLU A 247 13.71 1.15 -39.20
N GLN A 248 14.90 0.85 -38.70
CA GLN A 248 15.09 0.41 -37.32
C GLN A 248 14.62 1.46 -36.32
N ARG A 249 14.99 2.74 -36.52
CA ARG A 249 14.50 3.85 -35.68
C ARG A 249 12.98 3.97 -35.73
N PHE A 250 12.37 3.83 -36.90
CA PHE A 250 10.93 3.87 -37.06
C PHE A 250 10.25 2.71 -36.32
N LYS A 251 10.78 1.47 -36.40
CA LYS A 251 10.26 0.31 -35.65
C LYS A 251 10.28 0.55 -34.14
N ILE A 252 11.38 1.11 -33.62
CA ILE A 252 11.51 1.46 -32.20
C ILE A 252 10.49 2.52 -31.79
N ILE A 253 10.39 3.61 -32.56
CA ILE A 253 9.46 4.70 -32.28
C ILE A 253 8.01 4.20 -32.35
N ASN A 254 7.68 3.32 -33.29
CA ASN A 254 6.35 2.74 -33.42
C ASN A 254 6.00 1.81 -32.23
N ALA A 255 6.94 0.99 -31.78
CA ALA A 255 6.75 0.17 -30.58
C ALA A 255 6.61 1.03 -29.30
N GLN A 256 7.41 2.10 -29.19
CA GLN A 256 7.30 3.07 -28.10
C GLN A 256 5.95 3.79 -28.12
N LYS A 257 5.47 4.19 -29.30
CA LYS A 257 4.13 4.76 -29.48
C LYS A 257 3.04 3.80 -28.99
N GLY A 258 3.08 2.54 -29.42
CA GLY A 258 2.12 1.53 -28.98
C GLY A 258 2.12 1.30 -27.46
N TYR A 259 3.30 1.30 -26.85
CA TYR A 259 3.43 1.23 -25.38
C TYR A 259 2.75 2.43 -24.69
N LEU A 260 2.95 3.66 -25.20
CA LEU A 260 2.31 4.85 -24.65
C LEU A 260 0.79 4.82 -24.83
N GLU A 261 0.30 4.37 -25.99
CA GLU A 261 -1.14 4.21 -26.25
C GLU A 261 -1.78 3.21 -25.28
N GLU A 262 -1.14 2.05 -25.03
CA GLU A 262 -1.62 1.09 -24.04
C GLU A 262 -1.56 1.64 -22.61
N LEU A 263 -0.53 2.42 -22.27
CA LEU A 263 -0.44 3.07 -20.95
C LEU A 263 -1.57 4.08 -20.74
N VAL A 264 -1.90 4.88 -21.76
CA VAL A 264 -3.05 5.80 -21.73
C VAL A 264 -4.34 5.02 -21.57
N ARG A 265 -4.55 3.97 -22.36
CA ARG A 265 -5.77 3.13 -22.29
C ARG A 265 -5.93 2.49 -20.91
N LEU A 266 -4.83 2.01 -20.31
CA LEU A 266 -4.84 1.48 -18.95
C LEU A 266 -5.24 2.54 -17.93
N ARG A 267 -4.69 3.76 -18.04
CA ARG A 267 -5.02 4.88 -17.15
C ARG A 267 -6.49 5.30 -17.28
N GLU A 268 -7.00 5.41 -18.50
CA GLU A 268 -8.42 5.70 -18.75
C GLU A 268 -9.34 4.63 -18.12
N SER A 269 -8.97 3.34 -18.23
CA SER A 269 -9.72 2.26 -17.61
C SER A 269 -9.69 2.32 -16.08
N GLN A 270 -8.54 2.63 -15.49
CA GLN A 270 -8.41 2.80 -14.04
C GLN A 270 -9.21 4.00 -13.55
N LEU A 271 -9.13 5.12 -14.26
CA LEU A 271 -9.89 6.33 -13.98
C LEU A 271 -11.40 6.05 -13.99
N LYS A 272 -11.90 5.39 -15.05
CA LYS A 272 -13.32 4.99 -15.14
C LYS A 272 -13.75 4.10 -13.96
N LYS A 273 -12.89 3.18 -13.53
CA LYS A 273 -13.18 2.30 -12.38
C LYS A 273 -13.30 3.11 -11.09
N VAL A 274 -12.34 3.99 -10.82
CA VAL A 274 -12.34 4.87 -9.64
C VAL A 274 -13.51 5.84 -9.68
N GLU A 275 -13.85 6.42 -10.84
CA GLU A 275 -15.02 7.28 -11.01
C GLU A 275 -16.34 6.55 -10.69
N MET A 276 -16.48 5.30 -11.15
CA MET A 276 -17.66 4.48 -10.82
C MET A 276 -17.75 4.18 -9.32
N GLU A 277 -16.63 3.82 -8.69
CA GLU A 277 -16.58 3.56 -7.25
C GLU A 277 -16.87 4.81 -6.43
N ASN A 278 -16.31 5.96 -6.83
CA ASN A 278 -16.55 7.24 -6.17
C ASN A 278 -18.02 7.66 -6.31
N LYS A 279 -18.64 7.49 -7.49
CA LYS A 279 -20.09 7.69 -7.68
C LYS A 279 -20.92 6.80 -6.76
N LYS A 280 -20.56 5.51 -6.63
CA LYS A 280 -21.24 4.56 -5.75
C LYS A 280 -21.11 4.95 -4.27
N LEU A 281 -19.91 5.32 -3.83
CA LEU A 281 -19.65 5.75 -2.46
C LEU A 281 -20.38 7.07 -2.13
N THR A 282 -20.38 8.03 -3.06
CA THR A 282 -21.11 9.29 -2.92
C THR A 282 -22.61 9.04 -2.77
N ALA A 283 -23.20 8.20 -3.63
CA ALA A 283 -24.61 7.83 -3.52
C ALA A 283 -24.94 7.13 -2.20
N GLY A 284 -24.06 6.22 -1.73
CA GLY A 284 -24.24 5.56 -0.43
C GLY A 284 -24.12 6.52 0.75
N LEU A 285 -23.26 7.53 0.65
CA LEU A 285 -23.11 8.57 1.67
C LEU A 285 -24.35 9.48 1.73
N GLU A 286 -24.91 9.85 0.59
CA GLU A 286 -26.18 10.59 0.50
C GLU A 286 -27.35 9.79 1.09
N GLU A 287 -27.44 8.50 0.79
CA GLU A 287 -28.46 7.60 1.35
C GLU A 287 -28.35 7.49 2.87
N LEU A 288 -27.13 7.27 3.38
CA LEU A 288 -26.88 7.18 4.83
C LEU A 288 -27.19 8.51 5.53
N GLN A 289 -26.86 9.63 4.90
CA GLN A 289 -27.16 10.97 5.43
C GLN A 289 -28.67 11.22 5.48
N LEU A 290 -29.41 10.82 4.45
CA LEU A 290 -30.87 10.92 4.42
C LEU A 290 -31.51 10.03 5.50
N GLN A 291 -31.01 8.81 5.67
CA GLN A 291 -31.47 7.89 6.70
C GLN A 291 -31.19 8.43 8.10
N SER A 292 -29.98 8.95 8.36
CA SER A 292 -29.62 9.60 9.62
C SER A 292 -30.50 10.81 9.92
N GLN A 293 -30.82 11.65 8.91
CA GLN A 293 -31.75 12.77 9.08
C GLN A 293 -33.18 12.33 9.36
N LYS A 294 -33.61 11.18 8.84
CA LYS A 294 -34.93 10.61 9.12
C LYS A 294 -34.99 10.10 10.55
N GLU A 295 -34.01 9.30 10.98
CA GLU A 295 -33.89 8.80 12.35
C GLU A 295 -33.82 9.95 13.36
N LYS A 296 -33.06 11.01 13.06
CA LYS A 296 -33.01 12.22 13.89
C LYS A 296 -34.40 12.85 14.07
N ARG A 297 -35.18 13.01 12.99
CA ARG A 297 -36.54 13.56 13.05
C ARG A 297 -37.49 12.67 13.83
N GLU A 298 -37.39 11.35 13.67
CA GLU A 298 -38.19 10.40 14.44
C GLU A 298 -37.89 10.51 15.94
N LEU A 299 -36.60 10.60 16.31
CA LEU A 299 -36.18 10.82 17.70
C LEU A 299 -36.67 12.17 18.25
N GLU A 300 -36.58 13.25 17.46
CA GLU A 300 -37.11 14.57 17.84
C GLU A 300 -38.62 14.52 18.09
N ASN A 301 -39.39 13.82 17.25
CA ASN A 301 -40.83 13.65 17.44
C ASN A 301 -41.14 12.84 18.72
N ILE A 302 -40.41 11.75 18.98
CA ILE A 302 -40.58 10.95 20.21
C ILE A 302 -40.28 11.81 21.44
N ILE A 303 -39.24 12.65 21.40
CA ILE A 303 -38.91 13.57 22.49
C ILE A 303 -40.07 14.55 22.74
N LEU A 304 -40.67 15.13 21.69
CA LEU A 304 -41.81 16.04 21.82
C LEU A 304 -43.04 15.35 22.43
N GLU A 305 -43.36 14.13 21.99
CA GLU A 305 -44.49 13.36 22.51
C GLU A 305 -44.27 12.99 24.00
N LEU A 306 -43.05 12.59 24.37
CA LEU A 306 -42.69 12.31 25.76
C LEU A 306 -42.75 13.56 26.63
N GLN A 307 -42.34 14.73 26.11
CA GLN A 307 -42.45 16.01 26.81
C GLN A 307 -43.93 16.38 27.06
N GLU A 308 -44.81 16.17 26.09
CA GLU A 308 -46.25 16.39 26.24
C GLU A 308 -46.86 15.45 27.30
N GLN A 309 -46.53 14.16 27.26
CA GLN A 309 -46.99 13.19 28.24
C GLN A 309 -46.53 13.56 29.67
N LEU A 310 -45.27 13.98 29.83
CA LEU A 310 -44.74 14.45 31.12
C LEU A 310 -45.46 15.72 31.60
N MET A 311 -45.75 16.67 30.71
CA MET A 311 -46.48 17.88 31.05
C MET A 311 -47.91 17.56 31.52
N ASN A 312 -48.60 16.65 30.83
CA ASN A 312 -49.95 16.21 31.21
C ASN A 312 -49.96 15.47 32.56
N LEU A 313 -48.97 14.60 32.80
CA LEU A 313 -48.79 13.93 34.09
C LEU A 313 -48.52 14.92 35.22
N HIS A 314 -47.67 15.91 34.97
CA HIS A 314 -47.37 16.97 35.94
C HIS A 314 -48.62 17.78 36.27
N PHE A 315 -49.39 18.19 35.26
CA PHE A 315 -50.65 18.93 35.44
C PHE A 315 -51.70 18.12 36.21
N HIS A 316 -51.82 16.81 35.94
CA HIS A 316 -52.70 15.93 36.69
C HIS A 316 -52.25 15.72 38.14
N SER A 317 -50.94 15.62 38.39
CA SER A 317 -50.38 15.56 39.75
C SER A 317 -50.71 16.83 40.53
N ASP A 318 -50.46 17.99 39.93
CA ASP A 318 -50.77 19.31 40.50
C ASP A 318 -52.27 19.47 40.82
N GLN A 319 -53.16 19.00 39.93
CA GLN A 319 -54.59 19.01 40.19
C GLN A 319 -55.00 18.05 41.31
N CYS A 320 -54.41 16.85 41.38
CA CYS A 320 -54.68 15.89 42.46
C CYS A 320 -54.22 16.45 43.82
N GLU A 321 -53.06 17.12 43.88
CA GLU A 321 -52.58 17.83 45.07
C GLU A 321 -53.54 18.95 45.50
N LYS A 322 -54.01 19.77 44.56
CA LYS A 322 -54.95 20.88 44.85
C LYS A 322 -56.34 20.41 45.27
N THR A 323 -56.78 19.24 44.82
CA THR A 323 -58.14 18.73 45.06
C THR A 323 -58.23 17.64 46.12
N ASN A 324 -57.11 17.18 46.69
CA ASN A 324 -57.01 16.03 47.61
C ASN A 324 -57.71 14.76 47.09
N LYS A 325 -57.89 14.64 45.76
CA LYS A 325 -58.53 13.49 45.11
C LYS A 325 -57.52 12.76 44.26
N TRP A 326 -56.92 11.73 44.84
CA TRP A 326 -56.02 10.83 44.15
C TRP A 326 -56.78 9.58 43.71
N PRO A 327 -56.61 9.09 42.47
CA PRO A 327 -57.02 7.74 42.10
C PRO A 327 -56.32 6.71 43.02
N GLY A 328 -56.99 5.62 43.38
CA GLY A 328 -56.47 4.63 44.36
C GLY A 328 -55.07 4.07 44.02
N ASN A 329 -54.75 3.95 42.74
CA ASN A 329 -53.45 3.46 42.26
C ASN A 329 -52.32 4.49 42.45
N MET A 330 -52.66 5.78 42.46
CA MET A 330 -51.73 6.91 42.58
C MET A 330 -51.46 7.27 44.05
N LEU A 331 -52.45 7.05 44.92
CA LEU A 331 -52.29 7.04 46.39
C LEU A 331 -51.24 6.02 46.82
N MET A 332 -51.30 4.79 46.30
CA MET A 332 -50.31 3.75 46.58
C MET A 332 -48.89 4.19 46.20
N PHE A 333 -48.69 4.77 45.01
CA PHE A 333 -47.38 5.27 44.57
C PHE A 333 -46.87 6.45 45.41
N HIS A 334 -47.74 7.41 45.74
CA HIS A 334 -47.36 8.59 46.53
C HIS A 334 -47.04 8.21 48.00
N VAL A 335 -47.78 7.27 48.57
CA VAL A 335 -47.50 6.69 49.90
C VAL A 335 -46.20 5.89 49.87
N ASP A 336 -45.95 5.08 48.84
CA ASP A 336 -44.74 4.25 48.73
C ASP A 336 -43.47 5.11 48.50
N VAL A 337 -43.55 6.17 47.70
CA VAL A 337 -42.46 7.16 47.53
C VAL A 337 -42.23 7.95 48.81
N SER A 338 -43.31 8.40 49.47
CA SER A 338 -43.21 9.14 50.74
C SER A 338 -42.61 8.26 51.85
N MET A 339 -43.05 7.01 51.98
CA MET A 339 -42.50 6.06 52.95
C MET A 339 -41.04 5.70 52.65
N LYS A 340 -40.64 5.54 51.39
CA LYS A 340 -39.23 5.39 51.00
C LYS A 340 -38.39 6.61 51.34
N ARG A 341 -38.91 7.82 51.17
CA ARG A 341 -38.22 9.07 51.58
C ARG A 341 -38.04 9.18 53.09
N ILE A 342 -38.94 8.57 53.87
CA ILE A 342 -38.91 8.52 55.34
C ILE A 342 -38.12 7.27 55.84
N GLY A 343 -37.62 6.42 54.94
CA GLY A 343 -36.81 5.25 55.27
C GLY A 343 -37.58 4.03 55.79
N ILE A 344 -38.88 3.95 55.55
CA ILE A 344 -39.73 2.85 56.02
C ILE A 344 -39.95 1.85 54.86
N PRO A 345 -39.49 0.60 54.97
CA PRO A 345 -39.68 -0.40 53.92
C PRO A 345 -41.12 -0.94 53.91
N PHE A 346 -41.77 -0.89 52.76
CA PHE A 346 -43.10 -1.50 52.54
C PHE A 346 -42.95 -3.03 52.50
N LYS A 347 -43.58 -3.74 53.43
CA LYS A 347 -43.77 -5.20 53.35
C LYS A 347 -45.10 -5.46 52.64
N ASN A 348 -45.03 -6.08 51.46
CA ASN A 348 -46.19 -6.68 50.83
C ASN A 348 -46.45 -8.03 51.50
N ASP A 349 -47.62 -8.18 52.12
CA ASP A 349 -48.22 -9.48 52.44
C ASP A 349 -49.14 -9.92 51.29
#